data_AF-A0A1M6E2K4-F1
#
_entry.id   AF-A0A1M6E2K4-F1
#
_cell.length_a   1.000
_cell.length_b   1.000
_cell.length_c   1.000
_cell.angle_alpha   90.00
_cell.angle_beta   90.00
_cell.angle_gamma   90.00
#
_symmetry.space_group_name_H-M   'P 1'
#
loop_
_entity.id
_entity.type
_entity.pdbx_description
1 polymer ?
#
loop_
_entity_poly.entity_id
_entity_poly.type
_entity_poly.pdbx_seq_one_letter_code
_entity_poly.pdbx_strand_id
1 'polypeptide(L)'
;MKLKITFIALFSCAILFSQSFLEVQLPTPDKLSPLFIGPLVKSTIHYGVTPPNYNGKVIVFNHGYIDLNQGQFLFDNSFYRDTYNEGYQAVFVATTRGGGIWVNGELLAESIDIVTNKYNVSEVYLVGHSNGGKASEAAMFQYGKNSKVTKAFALGTPFWGTYLADISQMPWLNWAWRLTGLNEGARTSTTYYCRDVVRPILDNHPNNDPGKFVILGASGFYKGSTIAAAAFLVTGGILLPVQGANDGVAPYSSTLRPGAEYVFRKNDSRAIFDHLDVGLGQFSWPYVKSYIQNPSLRSNFKSNDKAENSKIVSNYYIIHSQNEYDKIILDKDSKYAVAEILHENPKASFDLYDQTKKIKNYTKHVTQYHQTVIPVTDGELTLKSNSNFAAFIKQDSGIRLEFQNIKTGNASLLKAGFFSNQKNFHTPKNTEVRAVITQKITDQGIQIDGDPKIVTFTQEKDHFHFDTSILEDGVYSLFLHAESEGNFKRNIISGFVVGDLQNVINTNINNPVINEKKELQIVPNAVKNEASLVLETPLTAKSLQITIYDITGKEIKSWEIANEQVFRYNISNQVQSLHAGIYLLKVKNFKTIKFIKTN
;
A
#
# COMPACT_ATOMS: atom_id res chain seq x y z
N MET A 1 -5.00 -54.23 23.10
CA MET A 1 -5.92 -53.10 23.44
C MET A 1 -5.18 -51.84 23.87
N LYS A 2 -4.16 -51.92 24.75
CA LYS A 2 -3.40 -50.74 25.23
C LYS A 2 -2.69 -49.93 24.13
N LEU A 3 -2.09 -50.58 23.12
CA LEU A 3 -1.40 -49.88 22.02
C LEU A 3 -2.33 -49.01 21.15
N LYS A 4 -3.57 -49.46 20.91
CA LYS A 4 -4.58 -48.67 20.16
C LYS A 4 -5.03 -47.44 20.94
N ILE A 5 -5.19 -47.56 22.26
CA ILE A 5 -5.57 -46.43 23.13
C ILE A 5 -4.42 -45.43 23.23
N THR A 6 -3.17 -45.89 23.27
CA THR A 6 -1.99 -45.00 23.26
C THR A 6 -1.81 -44.29 21.93
N PHE A 7 -2.06 -44.95 20.78
CA PHE A 7 -2.02 -44.28 19.47
C PHE A 7 -3.15 -43.28 19.29
N ILE A 8 -4.37 -43.59 19.75
CA ILE A 8 -5.48 -42.63 19.76
C ILE A 8 -5.16 -41.45 20.67
N ALA A 9 -4.61 -41.67 21.86
CA ALA A 9 -4.19 -40.59 22.76
C ALA A 9 -3.05 -39.73 22.19
N LEU A 10 -2.05 -40.33 21.52
CA LEU A 10 -0.97 -39.60 20.86
C LEU A 10 -1.46 -38.81 19.63
N PHE A 11 -2.39 -39.35 18.84
CA PHE A 11 -3.04 -38.62 17.75
C PHE A 11 -3.91 -37.47 18.28
N SER A 12 -4.70 -37.70 19.33
CA SER A 12 -5.50 -36.66 19.99
C SER A 12 -4.61 -35.56 20.59
N CYS A 13 -3.48 -35.92 21.21
CA CYS A 13 -2.50 -34.95 21.71
C CYS A 13 -1.81 -34.18 20.58
N ALA A 14 -1.44 -34.83 19.47
CA ALA A 14 -0.82 -34.15 18.32
C ALA A 14 -1.78 -33.13 17.66
N ILE A 15 -3.09 -33.42 17.65
CA ILE A 15 -4.13 -32.47 17.18
C ILE A 15 -4.29 -31.30 18.17
N LEU A 16 -4.19 -31.54 19.48
CA LEU A 16 -4.26 -30.49 20.51
C LEU A 16 -3.03 -29.57 20.55
N PHE A 17 -1.87 -30.01 20.05
CA PHE A 17 -0.66 -29.19 19.92
C PHE A 17 -0.52 -28.49 18.55
N SER A 18 -1.49 -28.64 17.64
CA SER A 18 -1.46 -28.06 16.28
C SER A 18 -2.28 -26.76 16.15
N GLN A 19 -2.97 -26.27 17.18
CA GLN A 19 -3.86 -25.13 17.03
C GLN A 19 -3.07 -23.84 16.75
N SER A 20 -3.39 -23.16 15.65
CA SER A 20 -2.73 -21.91 15.21
C SER A 20 -2.94 -20.75 16.19
N PHE A 21 -3.93 -20.89 17.07
CA PHE A 21 -4.35 -19.85 18.00
C PHE A 21 -3.98 -20.14 19.45
N LEU A 22 -3.78 -19.07 20.22
CA LEU A 22 -3.89 -19.09 21.67
C LEU A 22 -5.25 -18.50 22.07
N GLU A 23 -6.04 -19.29 22.80
CA GLU A 23 -7.36 -18.93 23.28
C GLU A 23 -7.28 -18.21 24.64
N VAL A 24 -7.94 -17.05 24.76
CA VAL A 24 -7.91 -16.22 25.98
C VAL A 24 -9.33 -15.82 26.36
N GLN A 25 -9.72 -16.05 27.62
CA GLN A 25 -10.98 -15.54 28.15
C GLN A 25 -10.77 -14.13 28.70
N LEU A 26 -11.54 -13.16 28.22
CA LEU A 26 -11.56 -11.79 28.75
C LEU A 26 -12.45 -11.70 29.99
N PRO A 27 -12.16 -10.77 30.93
CA PRO A 27 -13.10 -10.38 31.96
C PRO A 27 -14.29 -9.61 31.37
N THR A 28 -15.31 -9.32 32.19
CA THR A 28 -16.43 -8.46 31.76
C THR A 28 -15.92 -7.06 31.35
N PRO A 29 -16.62 -6.33 30.47
CA PRO A 29 -16.15 -5.06 29.95
C PRO A 29 -15.76 -4.02 31.02
N ASP A 30 -16.49 -3.98 32.14
CA ASP A 30 -16.25 -3.11 33.30
C ASP A 30 -14.97 -3.45 34.09
N LYS A 31 -14.47 -4.68 33.94
CA LYS A 31 -13.27 -5.21 34.61
C LYS A 31 -12.08 -5.35 33.66
N LEU A 32 -12.23 -4.96 32.40
CA LEU A 32 -11.15 -5.06 31.43
C LEU A 32 -10.09 -3.99 31.71
N SER A 33 -8.90 -4.43 32.11
CA SER A 33 -7.78 -3.52 32.35
C SER A 33 -7.31 -2.89 31.04
N PRO A 34 -7.07 -1.56 31.00
CA PRO A 34 -6.45 -0.90 29.85
C PRO A 34 -5.00 -1.35 29.60
N LEU A 35 -4.41 -2.11 30.54
CA LEU A 35 -3.08 -2.71 30.44
C LEU A 35 -3.13 -4.19 30.05
N PHE A 36 -4.26 -4.71 29.59
CA PHE A 36 -4.32 -6.08 29.09
C PHE A 36 -3.44 -6.22 27.83
N ILE A 37 -2.30 -6.90 27.99
CA ILE A 37 -1.39 -7.23 26.90
C ILE A 37 -1.64 -8.69 26.56
N GLY A 38 -2.34 -8.94 25.45
CA GLY A 38 -2.42 -10.30 24.93
C GLY A 38 -1.12 -10.72 24.23
N PRO A 39 -1.02 -11.99 23.83
CA PRO A 39 0.12 -12.54 23.12
C PRO A 39 0.46 -11.72 21.86
N LEU A 40 1.72 -11.28 21.75
CA LEU A 40 2.19 -10.43 20.64
C LEU A 40 2.73 -11.21 19.44
N VAL A 41 3.04 -12.50 19.62
CA VAL A 41 3.82 -13.30 18.65
C VAL A 41 3.01 -14.43 18.03
N LYS A 42 1.92 -14.88 18.68
CA LYS A 42 1.00 -15.92 18.16
C LYS A 42 -0.37 -15.30 17.91
N SER A 43 -1.07 -15.75 16.87
CA SER A 43 -2.47 -15.40 16.64
C SER A 43 -3.34 -15.83 17.83
N THR A 44 -4.36 -15.05 18.17
CA THR A 44 -5.16 -15.25 19.39
C THR A 44 -6.65 -15.13 19.15
N ILE A 45 -7.44 -15.87 19.93
CA ILE A 45 -8.89 -15.70 19.99
C ILE A 45 -9.22 -15.25 21.41
N HIS A 46 -9.72 -14.02 21.54
CA HIS A 46 -10.16 -13.47 22.80
C HIS A 46 -11.67 -13.61 22.91
N TYR A 47 -12.13 -14.40 23.87
CA TYR A 47 -13.55 -14.62 24.13
C TYR A 47 -14.03 -13.59 25.14
N GLY A 48 -15.03 -12.79 24.75
CA GLY A 48 -15.77 -11.99 25.72
C GLY A 48 -16.51 -12.87 26.72
N VAL A 49 -16.88 -12.33 27.87
CA VAL A 49 -17.77 -13.03 28.81
C VAL A 49 -19.13 -13.21 28.16
N THR A 50 -19.72 -14.41 28.27
CA THR A 50 -21.11 -14.64 27.83
C THR A 50 -22.04 -13.74 28.63
N PRO A 51 -22.80 -12.85 27.96
CA PRO A 51 -23.66 -11.92 28.68
C PRO A 51 -24.83 -12.66 29.35
N PRO A 52 -25.32 -12.20 30.53
CA PRO A 52 -26.45 -12.83 31.21
C PRO A 52 -27.73 -12.89 30.37
N ASN A 53 -27.89 -11.95 29.43
CA ASN A 53 -28.98 -11.86 28.46
C ASN A 53 -28.59 -12.40 27.08
N TYR A 54 -27.73 -13.42 27.00
CA TYR A 54 -27.25 -13.98 25.73
C TYR A 54 -28.40 -14.40 24.80
N ASN A 55 -28.39 -13.84 23.59
CA ASN A 55 -29.47 -13.98 22.60
C ASN A 55 -29.19 -15.06 21.53
N GLY A 56 -28.13 -15.86 21.70
CA GLY A 56 -27.77 -16.93 20.77
C GLY A 56 -26.93 -16.49 19.56
N LYS A 57 -26.62 -15.20 19.41
CA LYS A 57 -25.82 -14.67 18.28
C LYS A 57 -24.39 -14.33 18.71
N VAL A 58 -23.43 -14.77 17.88
CA VAL A 58 -21.99 -14.52 18.08
C VAL A 58 -21.48 -13.51 17.05
N ILE A 59 -20.70 -12.53 17.51
CA ILE A 59 -20.04 -11.53 16.68
C ILE A 59 -18.53 -11.71 16.79
N VAL A 60 -17.89 -11.95 15.65
CA VAL A 60 -16.45 -12.10 15.51
C VAL A 60 -15.86 -10.81 14.95
N PHE A 61 -15.01 -10.15 15.74
CA PHE A 61 -14.27 -8.95 15.38
C PHE A 61 -12.88 -9.31 14.87
N ASN A 62 -12.46 -8.73 13.74
CA ASN A 62 -11.14 -8.93 13.16
C ASN A 62 -10.48 -7.60 12.79
N HIS A 63 -9.24 -7.42 13.24
CA HIS A 63 -8.56 -6.13 13.23
C HIS A 63 -7.91 -5.80 11.88
N GLY A 64 -7.48 -4.54 11.75
CA GLY A 64 -6.75 -4.03 10.61
C GLY A 64 -5.28 -4.45 10.57
N TYR A 65 -4.55 -3.90 9.61
CA TYR A 65 -3.20 -4.35 9.22
C TYR A 65 -2.11 -4.15 10.30
N ILE A 66 -2.16 -3.03 11.03
CA ILE A 66 -1.11 -2.65 12.00
C ILE A 66 -1.52 -2.85 13.45
N ASP A 67 -2.82 -3.03 13.69
CA ASP A 67 -3.42 -3.02 15.01
C ASP A 67 -3.33 -4.39 15.70
N LEU A 68 -3.58 -4.35 17.00
CA LEU A 68 -3.86 -5.50 17.82
C LEU A 68 -5.33 -5.42 18.23
N ASN A 69 -5.98 -6.56 18.52
CA ASN A 69 -7.36 -6.55 19.06
C ASN A 69 -7.50 -5.63 20.27
N GLN A 70 -6.47 -5.60 21.12
CA GLN A 70 -6.39 -4.77 22.31
C GLN A 70 -6.55 -3.28 21.99
N GLY A 71 -5.75 -2.77 21.04
CA GLY A 71 -5.83 -1.37 20.61
C GLY A 71 -7.02 -1.07 19.70
N GLN A 72 -7.45 -2.03 18.86
CA GLN A 72 -8.49 -1.79 17.87
C GLN A 72 -9.90 -1.88 18.45
N PHE A 73 -10.20 -2.88 19.29
CA PHE A 73 -11.57 -3.21 19.68
C PHE A 73 -11.84 -3.23 21.18
N LEU A 74 -10.79 -3.26 22.00
CA LEU A 74 -10.92 -3.47 23.45
C LEU A 74 -10.70 -2.19 24.27
N PHE A 75 -9.75 -1.33 23.89
CA PHE A 75 -9.43 -0.09 24.62
C PHE A 75 -10.03 1.14 23.95
N ASP A 76 -10.67 2.01 24.75
CA ASP A 76 -11.38 3.22 24.31
C ASP A 76 -12.33 2.99 23.11
N ASN A 77 -12.82 1.76 22.99
CA ASN A 77 -13.73 1.31 21.97
C ASN A 77 -14.96 0.66 22.62
N SER A 78 -16.14 1.14 22.24
CA SER A 78 -17.37 0.65 22.85
C SER A 78 -17.84 -0.72 22.36
N PHE A 79 -17.24 -1.30 21.31
CA PHE A 79 -17.73 -2.56 20.72
C PHE A 79 -17.89 -3.68 21.75
N TYR A 80 -16.90 -3.91 22.63
CA TYR A 80 -17.03 -4.99 23.62
C TYR A 80 -18.19 -4.74 24.59
N ARG A 81 -18.23 -3.53 25.15
CA ARG A 81 -19.27 -3.12 26.10
C ARG A 81 -20.67 -3.17 25.48
N ASP A 82 -20.83 -2.58 24.30
CA ASP A 82 -22.14 -2.43 23.68
C ASP A 82 -22.67 -3.79 23.17
N THR A 83 -21.79 -4.64 22.63
CA THR A 83 -22.12 -6.03 22.24
C THR A 83 -22.55 -6.84 23.46
N TYR A 84 -21.80 -6.77 24.55
CA TYR A 84 -22.10 -7.47 25.81
C TYR A 84 -23.45 -7.02 26.41
N ASN A 85 -23.66 -5.71 26.53
CA ASN A 85 -24.89 -5.15 27.12
C ASN A 85 -26.15 -5.53 26.32
N GLU A 86 -26.01 -5.70 25.00
CA GLU A 86 -27.11 -6.06 24.11
C GLU A 86 -27.33 -7.58 23.96
N GLY A 87 -26.59 -8.39 24.73
CA GLY A 87 -26.80 -9.83 24.79
C GLY A 87 -26.13 -10.62 23.66
N TYR A 88 -25.17 -10.04 22.95
CA TYR A 88 -24.41 -10.74 21.92
C TYR A 88 -23.11 -11.32 22.51
N GLN A 89 -22.68 -12.49 22.04
CA GLN A 89 -21.37 -13.01 22.38
C GLN A 89 -20.31 -12.33 21.52
N ALA A 90 -19.42 -11.55 22.14
CA ALA A 90 -18.28 -10.94 21.47
C ALA A 90 -17.09 -11.90 21.42
N VAL A 91 -16.44 -12.02 20.27
CA VAL A 91 -15.18 -12.75 20.09
C VAL A 91 -14.23 -11.88 19.26
N PHE A 92 -13.00 -11.70 19.70
CA PHE A 92 -12.00 -10.88 18.99
C PHE A 92 -10.86 -11.78 18.50
N VAL A 93 -10.67 -11.84 17.18
CA VAL A 93 -9.68 -12.71 16.53
C VAL A 93 -8.50 -11.88 16.06
N ALA A 94 -7.35 -12.10 16.69
CA ALA A 94 -6.09 -11.48 16.31
C ALA A 94 -5.36 -12.36 15.32
N THR A 95 -5.36 -11.95 14.06
CA THR A 95 -4.59 -12.58 12.98
C THR A 95 -3.18 -12.00 12.96
N THR A 96 -2.38 -12.30 11.93
CA THR A 96 -1.00 -11.79 11.88
C THR A 96 -0.96 -10.29 11.59
N ARG A 97 0.00 -9.59 12.21
CA ARG A 97 0.40 -8.23 11.81
C ARG A 97 1.31 -8.32 10.61
N GLY A 98 1.13 -7.48 9.61
CA GLY A 98 1.95 -7.57 8.40
C GLY A 98 1.52 -8.66 7.40
N GLY A 99 0.72 -9.64 7.83
CA GLY A 99 0.17 -10.65 6.93
C GLY A 99 -0.78 -10.06 5.90
N GLY A 100 -0.72 -10.63 4.70
CA GLY A 100 -1.59 -10.25 3.60
C GLY A 100 -3.02 -10.78 3.75
N ILE A 101 -3.86 -10.42 2.79
CA ILE A 101 -5.29 -10.78 2.71
C ILE A 101 -5.51 -12.28 2.90
N TRP A 102 -4.70 -13.10 2.22
CA TRP A 102 -4.87 -14.54 2.13
C TRP A 102 -4.52 -15.25 3.44
N VAL A 103 -3.32 -14.99 4.00
CA VAL A 103 -2.89 -15.56 5.29
C VAL A 103 -3.86 -15.20 6.41
N ASN A 104 -4.27 -13.93 6.48
CA ASN A 104 -5.22 -13.51 7.51
C ASN A 104 -6.64 -14.05 7.24
N GLY A 105 -7.03 -14.27 5.99
CA GLY A 105 -8.28 -14.92 5.62
C GLY A 105 -8.33 -16.40 6.02
N GLU A 106 -7.23 -17.13 5.86
CA GLU A 106 -7.12 -18.54 6.28
C GLU A 106 -7.23 -18.67 7.81
N LEU A 107 -6.47 -17.84 8.53
CA LEU A 107 -6.53 -17.78 10.00
C LEU A 107 -7.93 -17.39 10.49
N LEU A 108 -8.57 -16.41 9.86
CA LEU A 108 -9.94 -16.04 10.19
C LEU A 108 -10.90 -17.19 9.89
N ALA A 109 -10.72 -17.93 8.80
CA ALA A 109 -11.53 -19.09 8.47
C ALA A 109 -11.40 -20.22 9.51
N GLU A 110 -10.19 -20.53 9.97
CA GLU A 110 -9.95 -21.46 11.08
C GLU A 110 -10.65 -20.98 12.36
N SER A 111 -10.53 -19.68 12.68
CA SER A 111 -11.17 -19.12 13.87
C SER A 111 -12.70 -19.20 13.82
N ILE A 112 -13.33 -19.04 12.65
CA ILE A 112 -14.78 -19.20 12.48
C ILE A 112 -15.19 -20.63 12.83
N ASP A 113 -14.42 -21.65 12.41
CA ASP A 113 -14.70 -23.04 12.79
C ASP A 113 -14.58 -23.25 14.30
N ILE A 114 -13.51 -22.74 14.92
CA ILE A 114 -13.30 -22.84 16.37
C ILE A 114 -14.46 -22.18 17.12
N VAL A 115 -14.85 -20.98 16.73
CA VAL A 115 -15.90 -20.18 17.39
C VAL A 115 -17.28 -20.81 17.20
N THR A 116 -17.63 -21.23 15.99
CA THR A 116 -18.93 -21.90 15.71
C THR A 116 -19.07 -23.17 16.54
N ASN A 117 -18.01 -23.98 16.64
CA ASN A 117 -17.99 -25.17 17.47
C ASN A 117 -18.09 -24.83 18.97
N LYS A 118 -17.33 -23.86 19.45
CA LYS A 118 -17.28 -23.49 20.87
C LYS A 118 -18.62 -23.02 21.43
N TYR A 119 -19.35 -22.22 20.65
CA TYR A 119 -20.65 -21.67 21.06
C TYR A 119 -21.84 -22.48 20.53
N ASN A 120 -21.59 -23.60 19.84
CA ASN A 120 -22.60 -24.45 19.22
C ASN A 120 -23.59 -23.65 18.35
N VAL A 121 -23.05 -22.78 17.49
CA VAL A 121 -23.83 -21.97 16.54
C VAL A 121 -23.45 -22.34 15.11
N SER A 122 -24.41 -22.33 14.19
CA SER A 122 -24.15 -22.64 12.77
C SER A 122 -23.51 -21.49 12.00
N GLU A 123 -23.75 -20.25 12.44
CA GLU A 123 -23.29 -19.04 11.78
C GLU A 123 -22.85 -17.96 12.78
N VAL A 124 -21.98 -17.06 12.32
CA VAL A 124 -21.53 -15.87 13.06
C VAL A 124 -21.74 -14.59 12.24
N TYR A 125 -21.69 -13.44 12.90
CA TYR A 125 -21.53 -12.14 12.25
C TYR A 125 -20.06 -11.74 12.27
N LEU A 126 -19.54 -11.22 11.16
CA LEU A 126 -18.17 -10.70 11.10
C LEU A 126 -18.18 -9.18 11.17
N VAL A 127 -17.26 -8.58 11.94
CA VAL A 127 -16.97 -7.15 11.92
C VAL A 127 -15.46 -6.97 11.67
N GLY A 128 -15.10 -6.61 10.45
CA GLY A 128 -13.73 -6.42 10.01
C GLY A 128 -13.40 -4.94 9.83
N HIS A 129 -12.31 -4.47 10.41
CA HIS A 129 -11.80 -3.11 10.18
C HIS A 129 -10.61 -3.13 9.22
N SER A 130 -10.53 -2.14 8.33
CA SER A 130 -9.42 -1.99 7.38
C SER A 130 -9.14 -3.31 6.63
N ASN A 131 -7.92 -3.85 6.67
CA ASN A 131 -7.59 -5.16 6.07
C ASN A 131 -8.38 -6.35 6.62
N GLY A 132 -8.95 -6.28 7.83
CA GLY A 132 -9.79 -7.35 8.39
C GLY A 132 -11.09 -7.58 7.60
N GLY A 133 -11.59 -6.55 6.90
CA GLY A 133 -12.71 -6.72 5.96
C GLY A 133 -12.32 -7.49 4.70
N LYS A 134 -11.07 -7.36 4.22
CA LYS A 134 -10.54 -8.18 3.11
C LYS A 134 -10.31 -9.62 3.54
N ALA A 135 -9.76 -9.80 4.75
CA ALA A 135 -9.59 -11.13 5.35
C ALA A 135 -10.94 -11.84 5.50
N SER A 136 -12.00 -11.11 5.89
CA SER A 136 -13.37 -11.65 5.95
C SER A 136 -13.85 -12.17 4.60
N GLU A 137 -13.57 -11.44 3.51
CA GLU A 137 -13.91 -11.87 2.15
C GLU A 137 -13.15 -13.11 1.71
N ALA A 138 -11.84 -13.16 1.97
CA ALA A 138 -11.03 -14.34 1.69
C ALA A 138 -11.50 -15.54 2.52
N ALA A 139 -11.77 -15.37 3.82
CA ALA A 139 -12.28 -16.42 4.70
C ALA A 139 -13.59 -17.01 4.18
N MET A 140 -14.53 -16.14 3.78
CA MET A 140 -15.84 -16.56 3.29
C MET A 140 -15.76 -17.30 1.96
N PHE A 141 -15.04 -16.75 0.98
CA PHE A 141 -15.10 -17.25 -0.40
C PHE A 141 -13.96 -18.20 -0.72
N GLN A 142 -12.71 -17.77 -0.55
CA GLN A 142 -11.53 -18.59 -0.85
C GLN A 142 -11.41 -19.78 0.12
N TYR A 143 -11.64 -19.56 1.41
CA TYR A 143 -11.50 -20.59 2.45
C TYR A 143 -12.84 -21.19 2.90
N GLY A 144 -13.88 -21.01 2.09
CA GLY A 144 -15.12 -21.79 2.17
C GLY A 144 -15.99 -21.56 3.41
N LYS A 145 -15.93 -20.38 4.06
CA LYS A 145 -16.76 -20.06 5.24
C LYS A 145 -18.04 -19.31 4.96
N ASN A 146 -18.42 -19.13 3.68
CA ASN A 146 -19.63 -18.37 3.31
C ASN A 146 -20.90 -18.88 4.03
N SER A 147 -21.07 -20.20 4.17
CA SER A 147 -22.24 -20.80 4.84
C SER A 147 -22.22 -20.71 6.37
N LYS A 148 -21.12 -20.22 6.97
CA LYS A 148 -20.97 -20.01 8.41
C LYS A 148 -21.02 -18.53 8.80
N VAL A 149 -21.31 -17.65 7.85
CA VAL A 149 -21.35 -16.20 8.07
C VAL A 149 -22.71 -15.67 7.65
N THR A 150 -23.45 -15.09 8.60
CA THR A 150 -24.76 -14.48 8.32
C THR A 150 -24.60 -13.16 7.58
N LYS A 151 -23.73 -12.27 8.07
CA LYS A 151 -23.32 -11.00 7.45
C LYS A 151 -21.89 -10.64 7.84
N ALA A 152 -21.21 -9.89 6.97
CA ALA A 152 -19.91 -9.32 7.22
C ALA A 152 -19.96 -7.78 7.12
N PHE A 153 -19.56 -7.10 8.19
CA PHE A 153 -19.46 -5.65 8.28
C PHE A 153 -18.02 -5.24 8.01
N ALA A 154 -17.80 -4.37 7.03
CA ALA A 154 -16.48 -3.86 6.68
C ALA A 154 -16.37 -2.37 7.03
N LEU A 155 -15.45 -2.04 7.92
CA LEU A 155 -15.25 -0.69 8.47
C LEU A 155 -14.00 -0.07 7.83
N GLY A 156 -14.17 0.91 6.94
CA GLY A 156 -13.05 1.59 6.27
C GLY A 156 -12.16 0.67 5.40
N THR A 157 -12.65 -0.51 4.98
CA THR A 157 -11.83 -1.50 4.26
C THR A 157 -11.52 -1.07 2.82
N PRO A 158 -10.24 -0.90 2.40
CA PRO A 158 -9.90 -0.48 1.05
C PRO A 158 -9.91 -1.66 0.06
N PHE A 159 -11.08 -2.20 -0.31
CA PHE A 159 -11.24 -3.37 -1.21
C PHE A 159 -10.53 -3.22 -2.57
N TRP A 160 -10.38 -1.98 -3.07
CA TRP A 160 -9.64 -1.65 -4.29
C TRP A 160 -8.20 -1.18 -4.05
N GLY A 161 -7.70 -1.34 -2.82
CA GLY A 161 -6.38 -0.88 -2.42
C GLY A 161 -6.32 0.62 -2.15
N THR A 162 -5.15 1.13 -1.76
CA THR A 162 -4.95 2.56 -1.49
C THR A 162 -3.69 3.04 -2.16
N TYR A 163 -3.71 4.28 -2.68
CA TYR A 163 -2.53 4.87 -3.30
C TYR A 163 -1.41 5.09 -2.26
N LEU A 164 -1.72 5.14 -0.96
CA LEU A 164 -0.68 5.09 0.07
C LEU A 164 0.14 3.80 -0.01
N ALA A 165 -0.50 2.65 -0.29
CA ALA A 165 0.20 1.38 -0.46
C ALA A 165 1.00 1.33 -1.76
N ASP A 166 0.53 2.01 -2.83
CA ASP A 166 1.28 2.14 -4.09
C ASP A 166 2.55 2.96 -3.86
N ILE A 167 2.41 4.11 -3.19
CA ILE A 167 3.55 4.96 -2.84
C ILE A 167 4.46 4.29 -1.81
N SER A 168 3.93 3.39 -0.95
CA SER A 168 4.74 2.57 -0.05
C SER A 168 5.65 1.57 -0.72
N GLN A 169 5.50 1.35 -2.02
CA GLN A 169 6.41 0.52 -2.78
C GLN A 169 7.64 1.29 -3.29
N MET A 170 7.68 2.62 -3.12
CA MET A 170 8.76 3.49 -3.55
C MET A 170 9.84 3.64 -2.45
N PRO A 171 11.05 3.08 -2.62
CA PRO A 171 12.04 3.03 -1.53
C PRO A 171 12.49 4.39 -0.99
N TRP A 172 12.50 5.42 -1.83
CA TRP A 172 12.90 6.79 -1.47
C TRP A 172 11.81 7.55 -0.68
N LEU A 173 10.61 6.97 -0.53
CA LEU A 173 9.53 7.47 0.31
C LEU A 173 9.34 6.65 1.59
N ASN A 174 10.22 5.70 1.90
CA ASN A 174 10.13 4.85 3.10
C ASN A 174 10.01 5.65 4.41
N TRP A 175 10.61 6.84 4.47
CA TRP A 175 10.48 7.71 5.64
C TRP A 175 9.05 8.20 5.86
N ALA A 176 8.30 8.45 4.79
CA ALA A 176 6.91 8.90 4.87
C ALA A 176 6.01 7.78 5.43
N TRP A 177 6.30 6.51 5.11
CA TRP A 177 5.52 5.37 5.58
C TRP A 177 5.69 5.08 7.06
N ARG A 178 6.89 5.33 7.62
CA ARG A 178 7.10 5.26 9.06
C ARG A 178 6.16 6.18 9.85
N LEU A 179 5.76 7.33 9.28
CA LEU A 179 4.80 8.25 9.91
C LEU A 179 3.38 7.67 10.00
N THR A 180 3.06 6.71 9.16
CA THR A 180 1.72 6.11 9.03
C THR A 180 1.58 4.81 9.82
N GLY A 181 2.68 4.24 10.30
CA GLY A 181 2.74 2.88 10.86
C GLY A 181 2.56 1.77 9.81
N LEU A 182 2.25 2.10 8.55
CA LEU A 182 2.10 1.15 7.45
C LEU A 182 3.49 0.65 7.02
N ASN A 183 3.79 -0.62 7.28
CA ASN A 183 5.05 -1.30 6.89
C ASN A 183 4.84 -2.27 5.70
N GLU A 184 5.87 -3.06 5.36
CA GLU A 184 6.02 -3.98 4.20
C GLU A 184 4.78 -4.74 3.68
N GLY A 185 3.91 -5.28 4.53
CA GLY A 185 2.67 -5.98 4.13
C GLY A 185 1.59 -5.11 3.47
N ALA A 186 1.82 -3.82 3.26
CA ALA A 186 1.01 -2.99 2.36
C ALA A 186 1.04 -3.46 0.90
N ARG A 187 1.98 -4.33 0.50
CA ARG A 187 2.07 -4.92 -0.87
C ARG A 187 0.75 -5.49 -1.38
N THR A 188 0.02 -6.21 -0.51
CA THR A 188 -1.29 -6.81 -0.86
C THR A 188 -2.47 -5.81 -0.79
N SER A 189 -2.19 -4.56 -0.43
CA SER A 189 -3.17 -3.46 -0.39
C SER A 189 -2.90 -2.37 -1.43
N THR A 190 -1.95 -2.59 -2.34
CA THR A 190 -1.74 -1.75 -3.52
C THR A 190 -2.97 -1.79 -4.43
N THR A 191 -3.22 -0.69 -5.15
CA THR A 191 -4.40 -0.56 -6.00
C THR A 191 -4.37 -1.55 -7.16
N TYR A 192 -3.19 -1.74 -7.77
CA TYR A 192 -3.00 -2.68 -8.87
C TYR A 192 -3.11 -4.14 -8.43
N TYR A 193 -2.61 -4.52 -7.25
CA TYR A 193 -2.79 -5.88 -6.75
C TYR A 193 -4.26 -6.17 -6.44
N CYS A 194 -4.94 -5.24 -5.77
CA CYS A 194 -6.35 -5.39 -5.45
C CYS A 194 -7.20 -5.48 -6.73
N ARG A 195 -6.96 -4.59 -7.70
CA ARG A 195 -7.70 -4.55 -8.98
C ARG A 195 -7.42 -5.75 -9.87
N ASP A 196 -6.16 -6.17 -10.02
CA ASP A 196 -5.76 -7.12 -11.07
C ASP A 196 -5.62 -8.56 -10.57
N VAL A 197 -5.54 -8.77 -9.25
CA VAL A 197 -5.43 -10.10 -8.61
C VAL A 197 -6.64 -10.36 -7.71
N VAL A 198 -6.86 -9.54 -6.68
CA VAL A 198 -7.85 -9.83 -5.63
C VAL A 198 -9.28 -9.78 -6.15
N ARG A 199 -9.67 -8.70 -6.84
CA ARG A 199 -11.04 -8.54 -7.37
C ARG A 199 -11.38 -9.63 -8.39
N PRO A 200 -10.55 -9.94 -9.41
CA PRO A 200 -10.85 -11.03 -10.34
C PRO A 200 -11.07 -12.38 -9.66
N ILE A 201 -10.36 -12.66 -8.56
CA ILE A 201 -10.48 -13.93 -7.84
C ILE A 201 -11.72 -13.96 -6.96
N LEU A 202 -11.94 -12.94 -6.14
CA LEU A 202 -13.03 -12.93 -5.17
C LEU A 202 -14.38 -12.56 -5.79
N ASP A 203 -14.41 -11.62 -6.74
CA ASP A 203 -15.66 -11.17 -7.35
C ASP A 203 -16.23 -12.22 -8.32
N ASN A 204 -15.37 -13.03 -8.97
CA ASN A 204 -15.78 -14.13 -9.84
C ASN A 204 -15.81 -15.51 -9.15
N HIS A 205 -15.55 -15.57 -7.84
CA HIS A 205 -15.59 -16.83 -7.10
C HIS A 205 -16.99 -17.45 -7.17
N PRO A 206 -17.16 -18.76 -7.41
CA PRO A 206 -18.48 -19.39 -7.53
C PRO A 206 -19.40 -19.20 -6.32
N ASN A 207 -18.80 -19.06 -5.13
CA ASN A 207 -19.51 -18.82 -3.86
C ASN A 207 -19.61 -17.33 -3.48
N ASN A 208 -19.23 -16.39 -4.35
CA ASN A 208 -19.31 -14.97 -4.05
C ASN A 208 -20.76 -14.58 -3.72
N ASP A 209 -20.96 -14.06 -2.51
CA ASP A 209 -22.25 -13.58 -2.02
C ASP A 209 -22.12 -12.13 -1.57
N PRO A 210 -22.15 -11.18 -2.51
CA PRO A 210 -21.94 -9.78 -2.18
C PRO A 210 -23.04 -9.19 -1.30
N GLY A 211 -24.24 -9.79 -1.30
CA GLY A 211 -25.38 -9.33 -0.52
C GLY A 211 -25.24 -9.52 1.00
N LYS A 212 -24.24 -10.30 1.44
CA LYS A 212 -23.87 -10.48 2.86
C LYS A 212 -22.96 -9.38 3.40
N PHE A 213 -22.35 -8.57 2.55
CA PHE A 213 -21.46 -7.49 2.97
C PHE A 213 -22.21 -6.18 3.22
N VAL A 214 -21.93 -5.55 4.36
CA VAL A 214 -22.40 -4.21 4.72
C VAL A 214 -21.18 -3.32 4.96
N ILE A 215 -21.07 -2.23 4.22
CA ILE A 215 -19.88 -1.39 4.12
C ILE A 215 -20.11 -0.06 4.83
N LEU A 216 -19.22 0.26 5.77
CA LEU A 216 -19.13 1.56 6.44
C LEU A 216 -17.86 2.25 5.95
N GLY A 217 -17.97 2.97 4.83
CA GLY A 217 -16.90 3.82 4.29
C GLY A 217 -16.97 5.22 4.86
N ALA A 218 -15.84 5.75 5.35
CA ALA A 218 -15.74 7.10 5.91
C ALA A 218 -15.01 8.06 4.97
N SER A 219 -15.14 9.36 5.24
CA SER A 219 -14.51 10.42 4.42
C SER A 219 -14.00 11.61 5.24
N GLY A 220 -13.77 11.42 6.54
CA GLY A 220 -13.40 12.50 7.46
C GLY A 220 -11.96 12.45 7.93
N PHE A 221 -10.98 12.25 7.04
CA PHE A 221 -9.54 12.21 7.39
C PHE A 221 -9.03 13.39 8.24
N TYR A 222 -9.74 14.53 8.22
CA TYR A 222 -9.45 15.75 8.98
C TYR A 222 -10.18 15.85 10.33
N LYS A 223 -10.97 14.83 10.70
CA LYS A 223 -11.69 14.73 11.98
C LYS A 223 -11.39 13.38 12.61
N GLY A 224 -10.31 13.34 13.39
CA GLY A 224 -9.93 12.19 14.19
C GLY A 224 -10.08 12.46 15.67
N SER A 225 -10.54 11.47 16.44
CA SER A 225 -10.62 11.54 17.90
C SER A 225 -9.38 10.98 18.62
N THR A 226 -8.50 10.29 17.89
CA THR A 226 -7.35 9.57 18.45
C THR A 226 -6.04 10.34 18.30
N ILE A 227 -4.99 9.88 18.99
CA ILE A 227 -3.62 10.42 18.84
C ILE A 227 -3.06 10.27 17.41
N ALA A 228 -3.64 9.40 16.58
CA ALA A 228 -3.25 9.20 15.19
C ALA A 228 -3.87 10.23 14.22
N ALA A 229 -4.79 11.09 14.68
CA ALA A 229 -5.48 12.06 13.84
C ALA A 229 -4.53 12.95 13.01
N ALA A 230 -3.38 13.34 13.59
CA ALA A 230 -2.38 14.13 12.89
C ALA A 230 -1.75 13.36 11.70
N ALA A 231 -1.54 12.04 11.85
CA ALA A 231 -1.05 11.19 10.77
C ALA A 231 -2.09 11.05 9.66
N PHE A 232 -3.36 10.81 10.01
CA PHE A 232 -4.44 10.69 9.02
C PHE A 232 -4.78 12.00 8.30
N LEU A 233 -4.60 13.13 8.96
CA LEU A 233 -4.71 14.43 8.29
C LEU A 233 -3.64 14.58 7.20
N VAL A 234 -2.40 14.17 7.49
CA VAL A 234 -1.30 14.17 6.51
C VAL A 234 -1.58 13.20 5.37
N THR A 235 -1.84 11.92 5.67
CA THR A 235 -2.03 10.90 4.65
C THR A 235 -3.30 11.10 3.85
N GLY A 236 -4.38 11.56 4.47
CA GLY A 236 -5.60 11.91 3.78
C GLY A 236 -5.45 13.15 2.88
N GLY A 237 -4.59 14.09 3.28
CA GLY A 237 -4.16 15.20 2.43
C GLY A 237 -3.39 14.74 1.18
N ILE A 238 -2.58 13.68 1.27
CA ILE A 238 -1.90 13.04 0.13
C ILE A 238 -2.92 12.39 -0.80
N LEU A 239 -3.89 11.67 -0.23
CA LEU A 239 -4.90 10.94 -0.98
C LEU A 239 -5.92 11.86 -1.66
N LEU A 240 -6.28 12.98 -1.03
CA LEU A 240 -7.31 13.89 -1.52
C LEU A 240 -7.15 14.31 -3.00
N PRO A 241 -5.98 14.78 -3.47
CA PRO A 241 -5.84 15.21 -4.86
C PRO A 241 -5.87 14.07 -5.89
N VAL A 242 -5.59 12.83 -5.49
CA VAL A 242 -5.47 11.67 -6.41
C VAL A 242 -6.68 10.73 -6.36
N GLN A 243 -7.25 10.52 -5.18
CA GLN A 243 -8.35 9.57 -4.94
C GLN A 243 -9.60 10.23 -4.31
N GLY A 244 -9.54 11.53 -4.00
CA GLY A 244 -10.69 12.28 -3.50
C GLY A 244 -10.98 12.03 -2.02
N ALA A 245 -12.28 12.09 -1.67
CA ALA A 245 -12.76 11.90 -0.31
C ALA A 245 -12.25 10.58 0.29
N ASN A 246 -11.67 10.65 1.49
CA ASN A 246 -11.00 9.52 2.13
C ASN A 246 -11.02 9.67 3.66
N ASP A 247 -10.73 8.59 4.37
CA ASP A 247 -10.68 8.55 5.83
C ASP A 247 -9.26 8.73 6.40
N GLY A 248 -8.27 9.02 5.55
CA GLY A 248 -6.86 9.13 5.91
C GLY A 248 -6.05 7.96 5.41
N VAL A 249 -6.67 6.80 5.12
CA VAL A 249 -5.97 5.62 4.59
C VAL A 249 -6.69 5.06 3.37
N ALA A 250 -8.00 4.88 3.47
CA ALA A 250 -8.86 4.37 2.43
C ALA A 250 -9.64 5.52 1.77
N PRO A 251 -9.50 5.71 0.46
CA PRO A 251 -10.46 6.50 -0.30
C PRO A 251 -11.85 5.88 -0.19
N TYR A 252 -12.88 6.72 -0.11
CA TYR A 252 -14.26 6.27 -0.02
C TYR A 252 -14.61 5.31 -1.17
N SER A 253 -14.23 5.64 -2.41
CA SER A 253 -14.46 4.79 -3.59
C SER A 253 -13.77 3.42 -3.47
N SER A 254 -12.60 3.36 -2.83
CA SER A 254 -11.90 2.10 -2.59
C SER A 254 -12.61 1.21 -1.56
N THR A 255 -13.41 1.81 -0.67
CA THR A 255 -14.23 1.03 0.27
C THR A 255 -15.43 0.34 -0.37
N LEU A 256 -15.79 0.72 -1.60
CA LEU A 256 -16.98 0.20 -2.27
C LEU A 256 -16.73 -1.19 -2.85
N ARG A 257 -16.91 -2.21 -2.01
CA ARG A 257 -16.93 -3.61 -2.45
C ARG A 257 -18.05 -3.83 -3.47
N PRO A 258 -17.80 -4.42 -4.65
CA PRO A 258 -18.84 -4.64 -5.66
C PRO A 258 -20.05 -5.42 -5.16
N GLY A 259 -21.24 -4.93 -5.46
CA GLY A 259 -22.53 -5.56 -5.13
C GLY A 259 -22.90 -5.57 -3.64
N ALA A 260 -22.08 -4.98 -2.76
CA ALA A 260 -22.34 -4.92 -1.34
C ALA A 260 -23.39 -3.84 -0.98
N GLU A 261 -23.83 -3.88 0.27
CA GLU A 261 -24.70 -2.87 0.88
C GLU A 261 -23.86 -1.72 1.45
N TYR A 262 -24.23 -0.45 1.22
CA TYR A 262 -23.45 0.72 1.65
C TYR A 262 -24.24 1.57 2.65
N VAL A 263 -23.69 1.77 3.85
CA VAL A 263 -24.37 2.53 4.92
C VAL A 263 -24.33 4.04 4.67
N PHE A 264 -23.19 4.52 4.17
CA PHE A 264 -22.89 5.94 3.98
C PHE A 264 -22.66 6.24 2.51
N ARG A 265 -23.04 7.44 2.08
CA ARG A 265 -22.65 8.01 0.79
C ARG A 265 -21.29 8.71 0.91
N LYS A 266 -20.67 9.02 -0.24
CA LYS A 266 -19.48 9.89 -0.27
C LYS A 266 -19.80 11.22 0.43
N ASN A 267 -18.95 11.63 1.38
CA ASN A 267 -19.13 12.85 2.17
C ASN A 267 -20.42 12.90 3.01
N ASP A 268 -20.98 11.74 3.38
CA ASP A 268 -22.12 11.68 4.30
C ASP A 268 -21.75 12.31 5.65
N SER A 269 -22.58 13.24 6.14
CA SER A 269 -22.32 13.95 7.39
C SER A 269 -22.22 13.02 8.60
N ARG A 270 -22.81 11.82 8.51
CA ARG A 270 -22.76 10.77 9.53
C ARG A 270 -21.43 10.01 9.55
N ALA A 271 -20.60 10.16 8.53
CA ALA A 271 -19.34 9.43 8.32
C ALA A 271 -18.13 10.37 8.12
N ILE A 272 -18.17 11.54 8.76
CA ILE A 272 -17.06 12.50 8.78
C ILE A 272 -16.18 12.21 10.00
N PHE A 273 -15.48 11.10 9.93
CA PHE A 273 -14.44 10.71 10.87
C PHE A 273 -13.29 9.99 10.14
N ASP A 274 -12.16 9.82 10.81
CA ASP A 274 -10.95 9.23 10.24
C ASP A 274 -10.97 7.68 10.21
N HIS A 275 -9.87 7.10 9.72
CA HIS A 275 -9.72 5.67 9.50
C HIS A 275 -9.73 4.84 10.79
N LEU A 276 -9.32 5.39 11.93
CA LEU A 276 -9.43 4.65 13.20
C LEU A 276 -10.83 4.81 13.79
N ASP A 277 -11.40 6.01 13.74
CA ASP A 277 -12.71 6.30 14.29
C ASP A 277 -13.81 5.42 13.64
N VAL A 278 -13.75 5.14 12.33
CA VAL A 278 -14.70 4.18 11.71
C VAL A 278 -14.60 2.77 12.31
N GLY A 279 -13.45 2.41 12.86
CA GLY A 279 -13.22 1.15 13.59
C GLY A 279 -13.65 1.17 15.05
N LEU A 280 -14.19 2.29 15.56
CA LEU A 280 -14.65 2.42 16.94
C LEU A 280 -16.17 2.20 17.07
N GLY A 281 -16.57 1.43 18.07
CA GLY A 281 -17.97 1.08 18.33
C GLY A 281 -18.85 2.29 18.55
N GLN A 282 -18.34 3.35 19.20
CA GLN A 282 -19.10 4.56 19.48
C GLN A 282 -19.57 5.28 18.21
N PHE A 283 -18.91 5.03 17.07
CA PHE A 283 -19.29 5.58 15.77
C PHE A 283 -20.01 4.54 14.89
N SER A 284 -19.60 3.27 14.95
CA SER A 284 -20.05 2.23 14.00
C SER A 284 -21.11 1.26 14.54
N TRP A 285 -21.13 1.00 15.86
CA TRP A 285 -22.05 0.02 16.47
C TRP A 285 -23.54 0.28 16.18
N PRO A 286 -24.07 1.52 16.25
CA PRO A 286 -25.48 1.76 15.97
C PRO A 286 -25.93 1.26 14.60
N TYR A 287 -25.05 1.36 13.59
CA TYR A 287 -25.32 0.88 12.24
C TYR A 287 -25.18 -0.64 12.15
N VAL A 288 -24.09 -1.21 12.69
CA VAL A 288 -23.89 -2.67 12.73
C VAL A 288 -25.10 -3.36 13.37
N LYS A 289 -25.50 -2.90 14.56
CA LYS A 289 -26.69 -3.38 15.28
C LYS A 289 -27.95 -3.31 14.44
N SER A 290 -28.21 -2.17 13.78
CA SER A 290 -29.41 -1.98 12.96
C SER A 290 -29.57 -3.04 11.88
N TYR A 291 -28.47 -3.42 11.21
CA TYR A 291 -28.45 -4.46 10.19
C TYR A 291 -28.49 -5.90 10.75
N ILE A 292 -27.98 -6.12 11.98
CA ILE A 292 -28.13 -7.41 12.67
C ILE A 292 -29.59 -7.63 13.10
N GLN A 293 -30.27 -6.56 13.54
CA GLN A 293 -31.66 -6.60 13.99
C GLN A 293 -32.66 -6.61 12.81
N ASN A 294 -32.29 -6.03 11.67
CA ASN A 294 -33.10 -5.97 10.47
C ASN A 294 -32.34 -6.56 9.26
N PRO A 295 -32.26 -7.90 9.11
CA PRO A 295 -31.46 -8.51 8.05
C PRO A 295 -31.88 -8.14 6.62
N SER A 296 -33.16 -7.78 6.44
CA SER A 296 -33.76 -7.31 5.18
C SER A 296 -33.48 -5.84 4.87
N LEU A 297 -32.86 -5.10 5.80
CA LEU A 297 -32.50 -3.70 5.59
C LEU A 297 -31.58 -3.60 4.37
N ARG A 298 -31.96 -2.70 3.45
CA ARG A 298 -31.17 -2.30 2.29
C ARG A 298 -31.07 -0.80 2.28
N SER A 299 -29.94 -0.24 1.88
CA SER A 299 -29.87 1.19 1.58
C SER A 299 -30.55 1.45 0.25
N ASN A 300 -31.11 2.66 0.12
CA ASN A 300 -31.62 3.15 -1.15
C ASN A 300 -30.49 3.63 -2.10
N PHE A 301 -29.22 3.38 -1.76
CA PHE A 301 -28.08 3.83 -2.52
C PHE A 301 -27.53 2.68 -3.37
N LYS A 302 -27.57 2.86 -4.70
CA LYS A 302 -26.82 2.02 -5.63
C LYS A 302 -25.57 2.79 -6.03
N SER A 303 -24.39 2.25 -5.73
CA SER A 303 -23.15 2.75 -6.29
C SER A 303 -23.21 2.59 -7.82
N ASN A 304 -23.09 3.70 -8.55
CA ASN A 304 -22.97 3.71 -10.01
C ASN A 304 -21.51 3.65 -10.47
N ASP A 305 -20.56 3.52 -9.54
CA ASP A 305 -19.14 3.42 -9.87
C ASP A 305 -18.88 2.05 -10.52
N LYS A 306 -19.08 2.00 -11.85
CA LYS A 306 -18.46 0.96 -12.66
C LYS A 306 -16.95 1.07 -12.41
N ALA A 307 -16.28 -0.06 -12.21
CA ALA A 307 -14.83 -0.11 -12.29
C ALA A 307 -14.44 0.35 -13.70
N GLU A 308 -14.16 1.65 -13.87
CA GLU A 308 -13.71 2.20 -15.13
C GLU A 308 -12.36 1.55 -15.47
N ASN A 309 -12.14 1.35 -16.78
CA ASN A 309 -10.85 0.95 -17.31
C ASN A 309 -9.73 1.70 -16.60
N SER A 310 -8.69 0.96 -16.18
CA SER A 310 -7.61 1.29 -15.25
C SER A 310 -6.69 2.45 -15.67
N LYS A 311 -7.29 3.58 -16.03
CA LYS A 311 -6.60 4.80 -16.42
C LYS A 311 -6.17 5.56 -15.17
N ILE A 312 -4.87 5.75 -15.03
CA ILE A 312 -4.29 6.60 -14.01
C ILE A 312 -3.87 7.90 -14.67
N VAL A 313 -4.30 9.02 -14.11
CA VAL A 313 -3.99 10.34 -14.64
C VAL A 313 -3.19 11.12 -13.61
N SER A 314 -2.10 11.73 -14.05
CA SER A 314 -1.28 12.63 -13.23
C SER A 314 -1.15 14.00 -13.88
N ASN A 315 -1.27 15.04 -13.06
CA ASN A 315 -1.00 16.42 -13.40
C ASN A 315 0.17 17.00 -12.60
N TYR A 316 1.00 16.15 -12.00
CA TYR A 316 2.15 16.55 -11.20
C TYR A 316 3.42 15.82 -11.65
N TYR A 317 4.56 16.36 -11.23
CA TYR A 317 5.80 15.63 -11.13
C TYR A 317 6.34 15.74 -9.71
N ILE A 318 7.26 14.85 -9.34
CA ILE A 318 7.76 14.75 -7.98
C ILE A 318 9.23 15.10 -7.96
N ILE A 319 9.61 15.92 -6.98
CA ILE A 319 11.00 16.14 -6.59
C ILE A 319 11.20 15.72 -5.14
N HIS A 320 12.42 15.37 -4.73
CA HIS A 320 12.65 14.94 -3.35
C HIS A 320 14.05 15.31 -2.82
N SER A 321 14.18 15.33 -1.49
CA SER A 321 15.41 15.74 -0.79
C SER A 321 16.62 14.84 -1.03
N GLN A 322 16.41 13.66 -1.62
CA GLN A 322 17.45 12.67 -1.90
C GLN A 322 17.79 12.62 -3.39
N ASN A 323 17.57 13.71 -4.11
CA ASN A 323 18.06 13.93 -5.46
C ASN A 323 18.38 15.42 -5.66
N GLU A 324 19.63 15.81 -5.46
CA GLU A 324 20.06 17.20 -5.61
C GLU A 324 20.02 17.72 -7.06
N TYR A 325 19.83 16.85 -8.07
CA TYR A 325 19.58 17.27 -9.45
C TYR A 325 18.14 17.77 -9.67
N ASP A 326 17.23 17.47 -8.74
CA ASP A 326 15.85 17.90 -8.88
C ASP A 326 15.71 19.42 -8.73
N LYS A 327 14.97 19.98 -9.67
CA LYS A 327 14.61 21.40 -9.68
C LYS A 327 13.13 21.54 -9.98
N ILE A 328 12.53 22.58 -9.41
CA ILE A 328 11.22 23.04 -9.81
C ILE A 328 11.40 23.75 -11.15
N ILE A 329 10.77 23.27 -12.22
CA ILE A 329 10.85 23.83 -13.56
C ILE A 329 9.43 24.02 -14.03
N LEU A 330 9.07 25.27 -14.36
CA LEU A 330 7.76 25.56 -14.91
C LEU A 330 7.63 24.96 -16.31
N ASP A 331 6.45 24.42 -16.62
CA ASP A 331 6.14 24.02 -17.98
C ASP A 331 6.23 25.24 -18.92
N LYS A 332 6.50 25.05 -20.21
CA LYS A 332 6.76 26.15 -21.17
C LYS A 332 5.71 27.29 -21.15
N ASP A 333 4.44 26.94 -20.98
CA ASP A 333 3.32 27.89 -20.96
C ASP A 333 2.71 28.09 -19.56
N SER A 334 3.35 27.53 -18.53
CA SER A 334 2.92 27.63 -17.13
C SER A 334 3.37 28.96 -16.53
N LYS A 335 2.47 29.61 -15.79
CA LYS A 335 2.76 30.86 -15.08
C LYS A 335 2.96 30.66 -13.60
N TYR A 336 2.46 29.54 -13.08
CA TYR A 336 2.59 29.21 -11.67
C TYR A 336 2.58 27.71 -11.45
N ALA A 337 3.29 27.31 -10.41
CA ALA A 337 3.21 25.97 -9.86
C ALA A 337 2.86 26.04 -8.37
N VAL A 338 2.31 24.94 -7.87
CA VAL A 338 2.10 24.70 -6.44
C VAL A 338 2.87 23.45 -6.08
N ALA A 339 3.85 23.62 -5.18
CA ALA A 339 4.57 22.52 -4.56
C ALA A 339 3.84 22.09 -3.28
N GLU A 340 3.19 20.94 -3.32
CA GLU A 340 2.65 20.27 -2.13
C GLU A 340 3.73 19.35 -1.56
N ILE A 341 4.31 19.74 -0.42
CA ILE A 341 5.51 19.13 0.13
C ILE A 341 5.15 18.31 1.37
N LEU A 342 5.51 17.03 1.35
CA LEU A 342 5.54 16.17 2.52
C LEU A 342 6.93 16.19 3.13
N HIS A 343 7.03 16.18 4.45
CA HIS A 343 8.33 16.22 5.11
C HIS A 343 8.38 15.49 6.45
N GLU A 344 9.54 14.88 6.75
CA GLU A 344 9.74 14.02 7.92
C GLU A 344 9.68 14.80 9.25
N ASN A 345 10.16 16.04 9.27
CA ASN A 345 10.18 16.88 10.47
C ASN A 345 9.00 17.87 10.42
N PRO A 346 8.07 17.89 11.39
CA PRO A 346 6.94 18.83 11.37
C PRO A 346 7.34 20.30 11.55
N LYS A 347 8.60 20.55 11.96
CA LYS A 347 9.21 21.89 12.07
C LYS A 347 10.20 22.16 10.93
N ALA A 348 10.06 21.47 9.80
CA ALA A 348 10.93 21.66 8.64
C ALA A 348 10.89 23.12 8.15
N SER A 349 12.04 23.63 7.76
CA SER A 349 12.19 24.87 7.01
C SER A 349 12.51 24.56 5.56
N PHE A 350 12.08 25.44 4.67
CA PHE A 350 12.30 25.31 3.23
C PHE A 350 12.87 26.59 2.67
N ASP A 351 13.92 26.45 1.87
CA ASP A 351 14.60 27.53 1.19
C ASP A 351 14.51 27.33 -0.32
N LEU A 352 14.02 28.35 -1.02
CA LEU A 352 14.05 28.41 -2.48
C LEU A 352 15.29 29.19 -2.92
N TYR A 353 15.99 28.61 -3.88
CA TYR A 353 17.14 29.20 -4.54
C TYR A 353 16.89 29.33 -6.04
N ASP A 354 17.23 30.49 -6.58
CA ASP A 354 17.49 30.66 -8.01
C ASP A 354 19.00 30.61 -8.19
N GLN A 355 19.48 29.58 -8.89
CA GLN A 355 20.90 29.22 -8.95
C GLN A 355 21.53 29.10 -7.54
N THR A 356 22.38 30.06 -7.16
CA THR A 356 23.03 30.11 -5.84
C THR A 356 22.38 31.14 -4.90
N LYS A 357 21.48 31.98 -5.39
CA LYS A 357 20.86 33.06 -4.62
C LYS A 357 19.60 32.54 -3.93
N LYS A 358 19.60 32.60 -2.60
CA LYS A 358 18.39 32.34 -1.80
C LYS A 358 17.38 33.46 -2.08
N ILE A 359 16.22 33.11 -2.62
CA ILE A 359 15.15 34.06 -2.98
C ILE A 359 14.05 34.12 -1.93
N LYS A 360 13.77 33.01 -1.24
CA LYS A 360 12.70 32.95 -0.24
C LYS A 360 12.96 31.87 0.80
N ASN A 361 12.54 32.14 2.03
CA ASN A 361 12.50 31.17 3.11
C ASN A 361 11.03 30.97 3.52
N TYR A 362 10.67 29.72 3.74
CA TYR A 362 9.40 29.30 4.30
C TYR A 362 9.68 28.55 5.59
N THR A 363 9.32 29.18 6.70
CA THR A 363 9.36 28.56 8.02
C THR A 363 7.94 28.50 8.55
N LYS A 364 7.45 27.30 8.85
CA LYS A 364 6.10 27.15 9.38
C LYS A 364 6.10 27.43 10.88
N HIS A 365 5.29 28.39 11.34
CA HIS A 365 5.10 28.71 12.75
C HIS A 365 3.90 28.02 13.41
N VAL A 366 3.27 27.05 12.74
CA VAL A 366 2.09 26.35 13.28
C VAL A 366 2.45 24.90 13.56
N THR A 367 2.38 24.53 14.83
CA THR A 367 2.60 23.18 15.35
C THR A 367 1.58 22.22 14.72
N GLN A 368 2.07 21.15 14.07
CA GLN A 368 1.38 19.85 13.82
C GLN A 368 1.02 19.38 12.40
N TYR A 369 1.64 19.84 11.30
CA TYR A 369 1.48 19.09 10.03
C TYR A 369 2.80 18.89 9.30
N HIS A 370 3.13 17.61 9.00
CA HIS A 370 4.21 17.12 8.13
C HIS A 370 4.02 17.51 6.64
N GLN A 371 3.35 18.63 6.41
CA GLN A 371 2.98 19.13 5.10
C GLN A 371 3.18 20.65 5.02
N THR A 372 3.75 21.10 3.91
CA THR A 372 3.96 22.50 3.57
C THR A 372 3.52 22.72 2.12
N VAL A 373 2.85 23.85 1.83
CA VAL A 373 2.45 24.22 0.47
C VAL A 373 3.22 25.47 0.09
N ILE A 374 3.94 25.41 -1.03
CA ILE A 374 4.75 26.53 -1.54
C ILE A 374 4.26 26.90 -2.94
N PRO A 375 3.68 28.10 -3.14
CA PRO A 375 3.43 28.62 -4.48
C PRO A 375 4.76 29.04 -5.12
N VAL A 376 4.88 28.79 -6.41
CA VAL A 376 6.05 29.10 -7.24
C VAL A 376 5.58 29.86 -8.48
N THR A 377 6.21 31.00 -8.75
CA THR A 377 5.88 31.88 -9.89
C THR A 377 7.07 32.17 -10.80
N ASP A 378 8.27 31.77 -10.37
CA ASP A 378 9.53 32.05 -11.04
C ASP A 378 10.19 30.74 -11.47
N GLY A 379 10.99 30.79 -12.54
CA GLY A 379 11.45 29.65 -13.37
C GLY A 379 12.14 28.47 -12.67
N GLU A 380 13.39 28.17 -13.06
CA GLU A 380 14.12 26.98 -12.59
C GLU A 380 14.66 27.19 -11.16
N LEU A 381 14.02 26.58 -10.17
CA LEU A 381 14.33 26.77 -8.74
C LEU A 381 14.82 25.50 -8.06
N THR A 382 15.76 25.64 -7.14
CA THR A 382 16.20 24.57 -6.24
C THR A 382 15.50 24.72 -4.89
N LEU A 383 14.88 23.63 -4.41
CA LEU A 383 14.23 23.56 -3.10
C LEU A 383 15.14 22.80 -2.12
N LYS A 384 15.55 23.46 -1.04
CA LYS A 384 16.34 22.85 0.04
C LYS A 384 15.57 22.84 1.34
N SER A 385 15.81 21.82 2.17
CA SER A 385 15.20 21.71 3.49
C SER A 385 16.18 21.11 4.51
N ASN A 386 15.93 21.40 5.78
CA ASN A 386 16.57 20.70 6.91
C ASN A 386 15.89 19.36 7.25
N SER A 387 15.01 18.86 6.38
CA SER A 387 14.26 17.62 6.55
C SER A 387 14.19 16.83 5.26
N ASN A 388 14.04 15.50 5.37
CA ASN A 388 13.65 14.69 4.22
C ASN A 388 12.28 15.14 3.71
N PHE A 389 12.16 15.31 2.39
CA PHE A 389 10.91 15.75 1.79
C PHE A 389 10.66 15.11 0.42
N ALA A 390 9.38 15.11 0.03
CA ALA A 390 8.94 14.89 -1.33
C ALA A 390 7.91 15.95 -1.69
N ALA A 391 8.13 16.65 -2.81
CA ALA A 391 7.27 17.72 -3.28
C ALA A 391 6.56 17.30 -4.57
N PHE A 392 5.23 17.31 -4.53
CA PHE A 392 4.36 17.09 -5.67
C PHE A 392 4.08 18.44 -6.32
N ILE A 393 4.70 18.67 -7.47
CA ILE A 393 4.64 19.95 -8.19
C ILE A 393 3.49 19.89 -9.20
N LYS A 394 2.44 20.68 -8.97
CA LYS A 394 1.30 20.85 -9.87
C LYS A 394 1.41 22.17 -10.60
N GLN A 395 1.03 22.21 -11.87
CA GLN A 395 1.16 23.38 -12.73
C GLN A 395 -0.14 23.70 -13.47
N ASP A 396 -0.27 24.92 -13.98
CA ASP A 396 -1.48 25.42 -14.65
C ASP A 396 -1.51 25.20 -16.17
N SER A 397 -0.48 24.59 -16.74
CA SER A 397 -0.42 24.26 -18.18
C SER A 397 -1.56 23.34 -18.66
N GLY A 398 -2.20 22.62 -17.73
CA GLY A 398 -3.28 21.68 -18.05
C GLY A 398 -2.81 20.36 -18.68
N ILE A 399 -1.50 20.18 -18.92
CA ILE A 399 -0.92 18.94 -19.45
C ILE A 399 -1.00 17.84 -18.39
N ARG A 400 -1.49 16.67 -18.79
CA ARG A 400 -1.64 15.48 -17.94
C ARG A 400 -1.03 14.26 -18.61
N LEU A 401 -0.39 13.42 -17.80
CA LEU A 401 0.09 12.10 -18.17
C LEU A 401 -1.01 11.08 -17.85
N GLU A 402 -1.35 10.25 -18.82
CA GLU A 402 -2.23 9.10 -18.69
C GLU A 402 -1.39 7.82 -18.73
N PHE A 403 -1.69 6.87 -17.85
CA PHE A 403 -1.11 5.53 -17.83
C PHE A 403 -2.22 4.49 -17.79
N GLN A 404 -2.08 3.42 -18.58
CA GLN A 404 -3.00 2.31 -18.63
C GLN A 404 -2.23 0.99 -18.69
N ASN A 405 -2.75 -0.01 -17.98
CA ASN A 405 -2.32 -1.39 -18.12
C ASN A 405 -3.33 -2.14 -19.01
N ILE A 406 -2.96 -2.47 -20.25
CA ILE A 406 -3.82 -3.17 -21.20
C ILE A 406 -3.45 -4.66 -21.20
N LYS A 407 -4.34 -5.51 -20.69
CA LYS A 407 -4.13 -6.96 -20.71
C LYS A 407 -4.20 -7.51 -22.14
N THR A 408 -3.19 -8.27 -22.55
CA THR A 408 -3.08 -8.94 -23.86
C THR A 408 -2.69 -10.41 -23.65
N GLY A 409 -3.67 -11.26 -23.36
CA GLY A 409 -3.40 -12.65 -22.96
C GLY A 409 -2.72 -12.71 -21.59
N ASN A 410 -1.60 -13.43 -21.49
CA ASN A 410 -0.79 -13.54 -20.26
C ASN A 410 0.20 -12.37 -20.07
N ALA A 411 0.44 -11.58 -21.12
CA ALA A 411 1.26 -10.37 -21.04
C ALA A 411 0.37 -9.12 -20.94
N SER A 412 1.01 -7.99 -20.63
CA SER A 412 0.38 -6.69 -20.60
C SER A 412 1.13 -5.72 -21.51
N LEU A 413 0.39 -4.84 -22.17
CA LEU A 413 0.94 -3.67 -22.85
C LEU A 413 0.74 -2.47 -21.94
N LEU A 414 1.83 -1.94 -21.40
CA LEU A 414 1.78 -0.69 -20.65
C LEU A 414 1.70 0.46 -21.65
N LYS A 415 0.66 1.28 -21.54
CA LYS A 415 0.43 2.42 -22.42
C LYS A 415 0.51 3.71 -21.63
N ALA A 416 1.32 4.65 -22.10
CA ALA A 416 1.37 6.01 -21.62
C ALA A 416 0.97 7.00 -22.72
N GLY A 417 0.34 8.10 -22.35
CA GLY A 417 -0.09 9.14 -23.28
C GLY A 417 -0.26 10.48 -22.59
N PHE A 418 -0.46 11.53 -23.38
CA PHE A 418 -0.62 12.88 -22.87
C PHE A 418 -1.91 13.48 -23.40
N PHE A 419 -2.52 14.31 -22.57
CA PHE A 419 -3.63 15.15 -22.99
C PHE A 419 -3.56 16.48 -22.26
N SER A 420 -4.16 17.50 -22.87
CA SER A 420 -4.26 18.83 -22.28
C SER A 420 -5.65 19.40 -22.58
N ASN A 421 -6.10 20.30 -21.71
CA ASN A 421 -7.31 21.09 -21.97
C ASN A 421 -7.07 22.20 -23.02
N GLN A 422 -5.80 22.43 -23.40
CA GLN A 422 -5.44 23.36 -24.46
C GLN A 422 -5.87 22.83 -25.83
N LYS A 423 -6.45 23.71 -26.68
CA LYS A 423 -6.81 23.35 -28.05
C LYS A 423 -5.55 22.99 -28.85
N ASN A 424 -5.60 21.89 -29.61
CA ASN A 424 -4.51 21.41 -30.48
C ASN A 424 -3.22 21.00 -29.76
N PHE A 425 -3.31 20.52 -28.51
CA PHE A 425 -2.15 19.93 -27.86
C PHE A 425 -1.69 18.67 -28.60
N HIS A 426 -0.41 18.64 -28.97
CA HIS A 426 0.28 17.48 -29.49
C HIS A 426 1.48 17.18 -28.63
N THR A 427 1.75 15.89 -28.41
CA THR A 427 2.92 15.47 -27.66
C THR A 427 4.20 15.90 -28.40
N PRO A 428 5.12 16.63 -27.75
CA PRO A 428 6.38 17.04 -28.38
C PRO A 428 7.20 15.85 -28.87
N LYS A 429 7.89 16.01 -30.01
CA LYS A 429 8.70 14.93 -30.61
C LYS A 429 9.88 14.47 -29.75
N ASN A 430 10.38 15.33 -28.86
CA ASN A 430 11.47 15.04 -27.92
C ASN A 430 10.96 14.55 -26.55
N THR A 431 9.75 13.99 -26.50
CA THR A 431 9.19 13.45 -25.26
C THR A 431 9.76 12.07 -25.01
N GLU A 432 10.35 11.88 -23.84
CA GLU A 432 10.80 10.58 -23.36
C GLU A 432 9.87 10.07 -22.27
N VAL A 433 9.55 8.77 -22.33
CA VAL A 433 8.81 8.09 -21.28
C VAL A 433 9.62 6.88 -20.83
N ARG A 434 9.93 6.84 -19.54
CA ARG A 434 10.70 5.79 -18.90
C ARG A 434 10.06 5.40 -17.57
N ALA A 435 10.35 4.21 -17.09
CA ALA A 435 9.94 3.79 -15.76
C ALA A 435 11.04 3.05 -15.03
N VAL A 436 11.03 3.19 -13.70
CA VAL A 436 11.71 2.26 -12.81
C VAL A 436 10.66 1.28 -12.28
N ILE A 437 10.85 0.00 -12.57
CA ILE A 437 9.96 -1.08 -12.12
C ILE A 437 10.67 -1.99 -11.14
N THR A 438 9.94 -2.50 -10.16
CA THR A 438 10.47 -3.45 -9.17
C THR A 438 9.43 -4.53 -8.89
N GLN A 439 9.82 -5.79 -9.04
CA GLN A 439 8.96 -6.94 -8.68
C GLN A 439 8.79 -7.00 -7.17
N LYS A 440 7.54 -7.11 -6.73
CA LYS A 440 7.15 -7.13 -5.32
C LYS A 440 6.55 -8.46 -4.88
N ILE A 441 5.97 -9.20 -5.83
CA ILE A 441 5.40 -10.53 -5.61
C ILE A 441 5.74 -11.38 -6.84
N THR A 442 6.22 -12.61 -6.64
CA THR A 442 6.50 -13.56 -7.72
C THR A 442 5.23 -14.20 -8.27
N ASP A 443 5.38 -14.96 -9.35
CA ASP A 443 4.39 -15.89 -9.90
C ASP A 443 3.91 -16.96 -8.91
N GLN A 444 4.66 -17.23 -7.84
CA GLN A 444 4.30 -18.14 -6.75
C GLN A 444 3.71 -17.41 -5.53
N GLY A 445 3.51 -16.09 -5.62
CA GLY A 445 2.89 -15.32 -4.53
C GLY A 445 3.85 -14.96 -3.42
N ILE A 446 5.14 -15.24 -3.61
CA ILE A 446 6.19 -14.95 -2.65
C ILE A 446 6.47 -13.45 -2.70
N GLN A 447 6.38 -12.79 -1.55
CA GLN A 447 6.70 -11.38 -1.45
C GLN A 447 8.22 -11.17 -1.48
N ILE A 448 8.70 -10.35 -2.41
CA ILE A 448 10.14 -10.05 -2.60
C ILE A 448 10.37 -8.55 -2.74
N ASP A 449 11.57 -8.05 -2.46
CA ASP A 449 11.98 -6.71 -2.91
C ASP A 449 12.99 -6.90 -4.04
N GLY A 450 12.47 -7.09 -5.26
CA GLY A 450 13.28 -7.35 -6.43
C GLY A 450 14.23 -6.20 -6.76
N ASP A 451 15.24 -6.48 -7.58
CA ASP A 451 16.11 -5.42 -8.06
C ASP A 451 15.35 -4.49 -9.04
N PRO A 452 15.60 -3.16 -8.98
CA PRO A 452 14.97 -2.21 -9.88
C PRO A 452 15.39 -2.47 -11.33
N LYS A 453 14.47 -2.30 -12.27
CA LYS A 453 14.76 -2.35 -13.71
C LYS A 453 14.34 -1.03 -14.33
N ILE A 454 15.24 -0.41 -15.12
CA ILE A 454 14.92 0.76 -15.92
C ILE A 454 14.37 0.27 -17.25
N VAL A 455 13.17 0.73 -17.60
CA VAL A 455 12.51 0.43 -18.88
C VAL A 455 12.19 1.72 -19.62
N THR A 456 12.36 1.73 -20.93
CA THR A 456 12.02 2.86 -21.80
C THR A 456 10.82 2.46 -22.64
N PHE A 457 9.86 3.36 -22.78
CA PHE A 457 8.69 3.14 -23.60
C PHE A 457 8.98 3.56 -25.04
N THR A 458 8.54 2.76 -26.00
CA THR A 458 8.67 3.05 -27.43
C THR A 458 7.53 3.95 -27.86
N GLN A 459 7.85 5.04 -28.57
CA GLN A 459 6.84 5.95 -29.10
C GLN A 459 6.18 5.35 -30.35
N GLU A 460 4.85 5.30 -30.35
CA GLU A 460 4.02 4.99 -31.50
C GLU A 460 2.94 6.07 -31.66
N LYS A 461 3.09 6.92 -32.68
CA LYS A 461 2.22 8.11 -32.90
C LYS A 461 2.21 9.01 -31.65
N ASP A 462 1.03 9.19 -31.04
CA ASP A 462 0.80 10.04 -29.86
C ASP A 462 0.88 9.29 -28.52
N HIS A 463 1.29 8.02 -28.54
CA HIS A 463 1.36 7.15 -27.38
C HIS A 463 2.73 6.50 -27.22
N PHE A 464 2.98 6.02 -26.01
CA PHE A 464 4.20 5.34 -25.60
C PHE A 464 3.84 3.98 -25.05
N HIS A 465 4.60 2.95 -25.44
CA HIS A 465 4.27 1.57 -25.13
C HIS A 465 5.48 0.80 -24.58
N PHE A 466 5.22 -0.08 -23.63
CA PHE A 466 6.18 -1.06 -23.15
C PHE A 466 5.51 -2.43 -23.05
N ASP A 467 6.06 -3.41 -23.76
CA ASP A 467 5.59 -4.79 -23.72
C ASP A 467 6.19 -5.52 -22.52
N THR A 468 5.33 -6.04 -21.64
CA THR A 468 5.76 -6.76 -20.44
C THR A 468 6.08 -8.23 -20.70
N SER A 469 5.94 -8.74 -21.93
CA SER A 469 6.26 -10.14 -22.28
C SER A 469 7.71 -10.54 -21.99
N ILE A 470 8.60 -9.55 -21.86
CA ILE A 470 10.01 -9.74 -21.50
C ILE A 470 10.24 -9.85 -19.98
N LEU A 471 9.20 -9.67 -19.18
CA LEU A 471 9.26 -9.74 -17.73
C LEU A 471 8.82 -11.11 -17.24
N GLU A 472 9.28 -11.47 -16.05
CA GLU A 472 8.78 -12.65 -15.35
C GLU A 472 7.35 -12.39 -14.85
N ASP A 473 6.60 -13.46 -14.66
CA ASP A 473 5.26 -13.39 -14.08
C ASP A 473 5.35 -12.87 -12.63
N GLY A 474 4.37 -12.07 -12.24
CA GLY A 474 4.31 -11.47 -10.91
C GLY A 474 3.75 -10.06 -10.88
N VAL A 475 3.94 -9.41 -9.75
CA VAL A 475 3.39 -8.09 -9.45
C VAL A 475 4.53 -7.08 -9.36
N TYR A 476 4.44 -6.01 -10.13
CA TYR A 476 5.47 -4.99 -10.24
C TYR A 476 4.96 -3.64 -9.75
N SER A 477 5.74 -2.99 -8.89
CA SER A 477 5.63 -1.55 -8.65
C SER A 477 6.27 -0.77 -9.80
N LEU A 478 5.78 0.42 -10.08
CA LEU A 478 6.18 1.25 -11.21
C LEU A 478 6.24 2.73 -10.81
N PHE A 479 7.39 3.36 -11.07
CA PHE A 479 7.54 4.81 -11.08
C PHE A 479 7.73 5.28 -12.51
N LEU A 480 6.68 5.85 -13.10
CA LEU A 480 6.69 6.40 -14.46
C LEU A 480 7.24 7.82 -14.42
N HIS A 481 8.17 8.11 -15.32
CA HIS A 481 8.66 9.44 -15.57
C HIS A 481 8.50 9.78 -17.05
N ALA A 482 7.85 10.91 -17.30
CA ALA A 482 7.73 11.50 -18.61
C ALA A 482 8.36 12.89 -18.59
N GLU A 483 9.23 13.18 -19.54
CA GLU A 483 9.77 14.52 -19.74
C GLU A 483 9.86 14.89 -21.21
N SER A 484 9.56 16.16 -21.51
CA SER A 484 9.91 16.81 -22.76
C SER A 484 10.78 18.00 -22.39
N GLU A 485 12.03 17.97 -22.84
CA GLU A 485 13.03 18.97 -22.49
C GLU A 485 12.53 20.39 -22.82
N GLY A 486 12.58 21.27 -21.82
CA GLY A 486 12.10 22.66 -21.92
C GLY A 486 10.57 22.81 -22.04
N ASN A 487 9.79 21.74 -21.87
CA ASN A 487 8.33 21.78 -22.00
C ASN A 487 7.58 21.31 -20.76
N PHE A 488 7.70 20.04 -20.37
CA PHE A 488 6.99 19.53 -19.19
C PHE A 488 7.68 18.32 -18.57
N LYS A 489 7.33 18.06 -17.30
CA LYS A 489 7.64 16.80 -16.59
C LYS A 489 6.38 16.26 -15.93
N ARG A 490 6.16 14.96 -15.95
CA ARG A 490 5.05 14.30 -15.25
C ARG A 490 5.48 12.96 -14.67
N ASN A 491 4.93 12.62 -13.50
CA ASN A 491 5.18 11.33 -12.86
C ASN A 491 3.89 10.58 -12.50
N ILE A 492 3.95 9.26 -12.53
CA ILE A 492 2.92 8.37 -11.98
C ILE A 492 3.61 7.36 -11.06
N ILE A 493 3.02 7.13 -9.90
CA ILE A 493 3.38 6.01 -9.02
C ILE A 493 2.24 5.00 -9.15
N SER A 494 2.55 3.76 -9.52
CA SER A 494 1.55 2.73 -9.74
C SER A 494 2.21 1.34 -9.68
N GLY A 495 1.58 0.37 -10.31
CA GLY A 495 2.09 -0.96 -10.58
C GLY A 495 1.20 -1.68 -11.57
N PHE A 496 1.59 -2.91 -11.88
CA PHE A 496 0.93 -3.77 -12.84
C PHE A 496 1.21 -5.23 -12.52
N VAL A 497 0.44 -6.12 -13.17
CA VAL A 497 0.57 -7.56 -13.05
C VAL A 497 0.97 -8.14 -14.41
N VAL A 498 1.93 -9.05 -14.38
CA VAL A 498 2.37 -9.88 -15.51
C VAL A 498 1.98 -11.32 -15.21
N GLY A 499 1.43 -12.03 -16.19
CA GLY A 499 0.96 -13.41 -16.02
C GLY A 499 -0.44 -13.53 -15.42
N ASP A 500 -0.88 -14.78 -15.28
CA ASP A 500 -2.12 -15.14 -14.59
C ASP A 500 -1.82 -15.56 -13.14
N LEU A 501 -2.07 -14.65 -12.21
CA LEU A 501 -1.82 -14.89 -10.79
C LEU A 501 -3.02 -15.53 -10.05
N GLN A 502 -4.02 -16.08 -10.74
CA GLN A 502 -5.17 -16.71 -10.08
C GLN A 502 -4.80 -17.98 -9.29
N ASN A 503 -3.86 -18.78 -9.80
CA ASN A 503 -3.45 -20.05 -9.18
C ASN A 503 -2.51 -19.86 -7.97
N VAL A 504 -2.04 -18.64 -7.76
CA VAL A 504 -0.97 -18.28 -6.84
C VAL A 504 -1.39 -18.33 -5.37
N ILE A 505 -2.69 -18.23 -5.11
CA ILE A 505 -3.26 -18.26 -3.76
C ILE A 505 -3.34 -19.68 -3.21
N ASN A 506 -3.31 -20.69 -4.09
CA ASN A 506 -3.42 -22.11 -3.69
C ASN A 506 -2.09 -22.69 -3.18
N THR A 507 -0.97 -21.99 -3.38
CA THR A 507 0.34 -22.35 -2.84
C THR A 507 0.62 -21.51 -1.60
N ASN A 508 0.79 -22.18 -0.44
CA ASN A 508 1.03 -21.58 0.88
C ASN A 508 1.93 -20.33 0.83
N ILE A 509 1.34 -19.15 1.08
CA ILE A 509 1.98 -17.81 1.09
C ILE A 509 2.93 -17.63 2.30
N ASN A 510 3.25 -18.72 3.02
CA ASN A 510 4.01 -18.71 4.27
C ASN A 510 5.52 -18.47 4.12
N ASN A 511 6.00 -18.10 2.94
CA ASN A 511 7.42 -17.89 2.77
C ASN A 511 7.82 -16.48 3.22
N PRO A 512 8.82 -16.34 4.13
CA PRO A 512 9.39 -15.05 4.48
C PRO A 512 9.93 -14.36 3.23
N VAL A 513 10.06 -13.03 3.28
CA VAL A 513 10.71 -12.26 2.23
C VAL A 513 12.10 -12.86 1.98
N ILE A 514 12.28 -13.47 0.82
CA ILE A 514 13.58 -14.05 0.43
C ILE A 514 14.44 -12.90 -0.08
N ASN A 515 15.50 -12.58 0.66
CA ASN A 515 16.55 -11.72 0.14
C ASN A 515 17.38 -12.55 -0.83
N GLU A 516 17.25 -12.29 -2.13
CA GLU A 516 18.12 -12.91 -3.12
C GLU A 516 19.59 -12.57 -2.83
N LYS A 517 20.47 -13.56 -2.98
CA LYS A 517 21.91 -13.35 -2.89
C LYS A 517 22.34 -12.46 -4.05
N LYS A 518 23.01 -11.35 -3.74
CA LYS A 518 23.42 -10.37 -4.75
C LYS A 518 24.76 -10.75 -5.38
N GLU A 519 24.71 -11.16 -6.65
CA GLU A 519 25.88 -11.45 -7.48
C GLU A 519 26.82 -10.25 -7.66
N LEU A 520 26.30 -9.04 -7.47
CA LEU A 520 27.01 -7.79 -7.63
C LEU A 520 26.62 -6.81 -6.52
N GLN A 521 27.61 -6.10 -5.97
CA GLN A 521 27.41 -5.15 -4.87
C GLN A 521 28.32 -3.92 -5.02
N ILE A 522 27.90 -2.80 -4.45
CA ILE A 522 28.74 -1.61 -4.30
C ILE A 522 29.08 -1.40 -2.82
N VAL A 523 30.36 -1.19 -2.55
CA VAL A 523 30.90 -1.11 -1.19
C VAL A 523 31.73 0.17 -1.04
N PRO A 524 31.40 1.05 -0.06
CA PRO A 524 30.19 1.04 0.77
C PRO A 524 28.93 1.42 -0.03
N ASN A 525 27.75 0.99 0.44
CA ASN A 525 26.45 1.37 -0.17
C ASN A 525 26.05 2.82 0.13
N ALA A 526 26.60 3.40 1.21
CA ALA A 526 26.61 4.84 1.47
C ALA A 526 27.95 5.41 0.98
N VAL A 527 27.99 5.74 -0.30
CA VAL A 527 29.17 6.24 -0.99
C VAL A 527 29.40 7.70 -0.60
N LYS A 528 30.57 8.01 -0.05
CA LYS A 528 31.05 9.40 0.08
C LYS A 528 31.87 9.77 -1.14
N ASN A 529 33.17 9.44 -1.11
CA ASN A 529 34.09 9.68 -2.23
C ASN A 529 34.71 8.39 -2.76
N GLU A 530 34.69 7.33 -1.97
CA GLU A 530 35.29 6.04 -2.31
C GLU A 530 34.20 5.00 -2.48
N ALA A 531 34.31 4.22 -3.55
CA ALA A 531 33.44 3.08 -3.81
C ALA A 531 34.15 2.01 -4.63
N SER A 532 33.83 0.76 -4.35
CA SER A 532 34.21 -0.38 -5.15
C SER A 532 33.00 -1.18 -5.58
N LEU A 533 33.01 -1.63 -6.82
CA LEU A 533 32.09 -2.63 -7.34
C LEU A 533 32.67 -4.01 -7.05
N VAL A 534 31.92 -4.88 -6.38
CA VAL A 534 32.32 -6.23 -5.98
C VAL A 534 31.44 -7.26 -6.68
N LEU A 535 32.07 -8.21 -7.37
CA LEU A 535 31.42 -9.36 -8.00
C LEU A 535 31.64 -10.62 -7.17
N GLU A 536 30.64 -11.50 -7.11
CA GLU A 536 30.79 -12.81 -6.47
C GLU A 536 31.56 -13.82 -7.34
N THR A 537 31.53 -13.65 -8.67
CA THR A 537 32.16 -14.57 -9.62
C THR A 537 33.04 -13.82 -10.64
N PRO A 538 34.16 -14.43 -11.10
CA PRO A 538 34.99 -13.81 -12.13
C PRO A 538 34.24 -13.77 -13.46
N LEU A 539 34.44 -12.69 -14.19
CA LEU A 539 33.82 -12.48 -15.49
C LEU A 539 34.62 -13.11 -16.63
N THR A 540 33.92 -13.61 -17.64
CA THR A 540 34.49 -14.02 -18.93
C THR A 540 34.51 -12.87 -19.94
N ALA A 541 33.69 -11.84 -19.75
CA ALA A 541 33.65 -10.66 -20.63
C ALA A 541 34.94 -9.85 -20.54
N LYS A 542 35.44 -9.32 -21.66
CA LYS A 542 36.68 -8.50 -21.69
C LYS A 542 36.55 -7.16 -20.95
N SER A 543 35.33 -6.68 -20.80
CA SER A 543 35.02 -5.39 -20.19
C SER A 543 33.61 -5.36 -19.62
N LEU A 544 33.40 -4.39 -18.74
CA LEU A 544 32.15 -4.12 -18.05
C LEU A 544 31.61 -2.76 -18.45
N GLN A 545 30.47 -2.74 -19.15
CA GLN A 545 29.71 -1.52 -19.36
C GLN A 545 28.89 -1.22 -18.11
N ILE A 546 29.12 -0.04 -17.52
CA ILE A 546 28.45 0.43 -16.32
C ILE A 546 27.71 1.74 -16.64
N THR A 547 26.47 1.82 -16.20
CA THR A 547 25.64 3.03 -16.35
C THR A 547 24.99 3.36 -15.01
N ILE A 548 25.09 4.63 -14.61
CA ILE A 548 24.42 5.19 -13.44
C ILE A 548 23.21 5.97 -13.92
N TYR A 549 22.06 5.66 -13.33
CA TYR A 549 20.81 6.37 -13.48
C TYR A 549 20.40 7.03 -12.17
N ASP A 550 19.64 8.12 -12.25
CA ASP A 550 18.89 8.63 -11.10
C ASP A 550 17.67 7.73 -10.80
N ILE A 551 16.91 8.08 -9.76
CA ILE A 551 15.73 7.29 -9.37
C ILE A 551 14.58 7.33 -10.40
N THR A 552 14.62 8.27 -11.34
CA THR A 552 13.64 8.41 -12.42
C THR A 552 14.01 7.52 -13.61
N GLY A 553 15.18 6.87 -13.57
CA GLY A 553 15.74 6.11 -14.67
C GLY A 553 16.46 6.98 -15.71
N LYS A 554 16.76 8.26 -15.41
CA LYS A 554 17.53 9.12 -16.30
C LYS A 554 19.00 8.74 -16.23
N GLU A 555 19.64 8.57 -17.38
CA GLU A 555 21.08 8.32 -17.43
C GLU A 555 21.85 9.56 -16.95
N ILE A 556 22.72 9.36 -15.96
CA ILE A 556 23.60 10.40 -15.41
C ILE A 556 25.03 10.23 -15.95
N LYS A 557 25.51 8.97 -16.02
CA LYS A 557 26.88 8.66 -16.43
C LYS A 557 26.99 7.23 -16.94
N SER A 558 27.80 7.02 -17.98
CA SER A 558 28.07 5.70 -18.53
C SER A 558 29.55 5.56 -18.86
N TRP A 559 30.15 4.42 -18.55
CA TRP A 559 31.57 4.15 -18.81
C TRP A 559 31.84 2.64 -18.90
N GLU A 560 33.04 2.30 -19.36
CA GLU A 560 33.52 0.94 -19.50
C GLU A 560 34.74 0.70 -18.59
N ILE A 561 34.81 -0.47 -17.93
CA ILE A 561 35.97 -0.90 -17.14
C ILE A 561 36.53 -2.19 -17.75
N ALA A 562 37.84 -2.26 -17.97
CA ALA A 562 38.50 -3.49 -18.41
C ALA A 562 38.37 -4.57 -17.32
N ASN A 563 38.07 -5.81 -17.72
CA ASN A 563 38.04 -6.94 -16.81
C ASN A 563 39.47 -7.49 -16.62
N GLU A 564 40.05 -7.24 -15.45
CA GLU A 564 41.38 -7.71 -15.07
C GLU A 564 41.34 -9.04 -14.28
N GLN A 565 40.26 -9.82 -14.39
CA GLN A 565 40.00 -11.04 -13.61
C GLN A 565 39.95 -10.80 -12.08
N VAL A 566 39.66 -9.57 -11.67
CA VAL A 566 39.52 -9.18 -10.27
C VAL A 566 38.06 -9.22 -9.83
N PHE A 567 37.82 -9.51 -8.55
CA PHE A 567 36.48 -9.49 -7.94
C PHE A 567 36.06 -8.09 -7.47
N ARG A 568 36.96 -7.11 -7.52
CA ARG A 568 36.75 -5.77 -6.98
C ARG A 568 37.29 -4.72 -7.94
N TYR A 569 36.43 -3.81 -8.36
CA TYR A 569 36.75 -2.70 -9.26
C TYR A 569 36.60 -1.39 -8.52
N ASN A 570 37.64 -0.56 -8.50
CA ASN A 570 37.55 0.78 -7.92
C ASN A 570 36.76 1.69 -8.89
N ILE A 571 35.66 2.27 -8.41
CA ILE A 571 34.79 3.17 -9.17
C ILE A 571 34.73 4.58 -8.56
N SER A 572 35.66 4.90 -7.64
CA SER A 572 35.66 6.13 -6.84
C SER A 572 35.64 7.39 -7.71
N ASN A 573 36.50 7.45 -8.74
CA ASN A 573 36.56 8.59 -9.66
C ASN A 573 35.24 8.82 -10.41
N GLN A 574 34.50 7.75 -10.70
CA GLN A 574 33.26 7.82 -11.44
C GLN A 574 32.11 8.31 -10.56
N VAL A 575 32.09 7.94 -9.28
CA VAL A 575 31.03 8.32 -8.32
C VAL A 575 31.30 9.64 -7.58
N GLN A 576 32.56 10.10 -7.51
CA GLN A 576 32.92 11.33 -6.80
C GLN A 576 32.23 12.58 -7.39
N SER A 577 31.98 12.60 -8.70
CA SER A 577 31.31 13.72 -9.38
C SER A 577 29.79 13.75 -9.17
N LEU A 578 29.22 12.74 -8.49
CA LEU A 578 27.78 12.68 -8.25
C LEU A 578 27.39 13.57 -7.08
N HIS A 579 26.27 14.27 -7.23
CA HIS A 579 25.64 14.98 -6.12
C HIS A 579 25.02 14.01 -5.11
N ALA A 580 24.71 14.47 -3.90
CA ALA A 580 24.05 13.60 -2.93
C ALA A 580 22.69 13.12 -3.44
N GLY A 581 22.40 11.83 -3.26
CA GLY A 581 21.13 11.25 -3.68
C GLY A 581 21.11 9.74 -3.80
N ILE A 582 19.99 9.20 -4.25
CA ILE A 582 19.81 7.76 -4.54
C ILE A 582 20.02 7.53 -6.03
N TYR A 583 20.79 6.49 -6.36
CA TYR A 583 21.13 6.14 -7.73
C TYR A 583 20.91 4.66 -8.01
N LEU A 584 20.73 4.34 -9.29
CA LEU A 584 20.66 3.00 -9.83
C LEU A 584 21.89 2.74 -10.69
N LEU A 585 22.71 1.76 -10.34
CA LEU A 585 23.88 1.33 -11.09
C LEU A 585 23.54 0.05 -11.85
N LYS A 586 23.55 0.11 -13.17
CA LYS A 586 23.37 -1.05 -14.06
C LYS A 586 24.72 -1.47 -14.61
N VAL A 587 25.05 -2.75 -14.46
CA VAL A 587 26.17 -3.38 -15.18
C VAL A 587 25.58 -4.30 -16.23
N LYS A 588 26.06 -4.22 -17.47
CA LYS A 588 25.56 -5.05 -18.57
C LYS A 588 25.64 -6.53 -18.18
N ASN A 589 24.54 -7.25 -18.39
CA ASN A 589 24.32 -8.66 -18.02
C ASN A 589 24.19 -8.96 -16.52
N PHE A 590 24.14 -7.95 -15.66
CA PHE A 590 23.86 -8.11 -14.23
C PHE A 590 22.57 -7.39 -13.82
N LYS A 591 22.08 -7.72 -12.62
CA LYS A 591 21.00 -6.99 -11.97
C LYS A 591 21.45 -5.57 -11.62
N THR A 592 20.48 -4.64 -11.60
CA THR A 592 20.73 -3.24 -11.26
C THR A 592 20.81 -3.08 -9.75
N ILE A 593 21.74 -2.26 -9.27
CA ILE A 593 21.97 -2.04 -7.84
C ILE A 593 21.58 -0.63 -7.46
N LYS A 594 20.84 -0.51 -6.36
CA LYS A 594 20.57 0.77 -5.72
C LYS A 594 21.71 1.17 -4.78
N PHE A 595 22.17 2.41 -4.84
CA PHE A 595 23.10 2.98 -3.86
C PHE A 595 22.81 4.42 -3.49
N ILE A 596 23.40 4.88 -2.37
CA ILE A 596 23.21 6.23 -1.84
C ILE A 596 24.55 6.97 -1.93
N LYS A 597 24.56 8.13 -2.59
CA LYS A 597 25.65 9.11 -2.49
C LYS A 597 25.35 10.07 -1.34
N THR A 598 26.28 10.20 -0.41
CA THR A 598 26.23 11.20 0.66
C THR A 598 27.32 12.25 0.46
N ASN A 599 27.12 13.41 1.09
CA ASN A 599 28.13 14.47 1.15
C ASN A 599 29.36 14.06 1.96
#